data_AF-A0A928EM99-F1
#
_entry.id   AF-A0A928EM99-F1
#
_cell.length_a   1.000
_cell.length_b   1.000
_cell.length_c   1.000
_cell.angle_alpha   90.00
_cell.angle_beta   90.00
_cell.angle_gamma   90.00
#
_symmetry.space_group_name_H-M   'P 1'
#
loop_
_entity.id
_entity.type
_entity.pdbx_description
1 polymer ?
#
loop_
_entity_poly.entity_id
_entity_poly.type
_entity_poly.pdbx_seq_one_letter_code
_entity_poly.pdbx_strand_id
1 'polypeptide(L)'
;MRFIKDNSYDIVKLFVNQMGITIFSLVLYTAVGAIEDEALYSKISVLVSVFSTIFYLALIYTAAWDYGARDKIRIDGGKLEAIRGKGALLSLIANIPNFILASLAIITMLVYLGSGSDVAYTAFGLANLILRFINAMFLGALQGIFASLKDNADLYFLWQSVGYLIAPIITVLVTQLGYELGMREFKIFKPISQNEKQ
;
A
#
# COMPACT_ATOMS: atom_id res chain seq x y z
N MET A 1 19.93 -4.20 -13.18
CA MET A 1 20.24 -2.85 -12.66
C MET A 1 19.81 -1.69 -13.56
N ARG A 2 19.93 -1.78 -14.91
CA ARG A 2 19.48 -0.70 -15.83
C ARG A 2 18.03 -0.27 -15.60
N PHE A 3 17.07 -1.22 -15.55
CA PHE A 3 15.65 -0.91 -15.31
C PHE A 3 15.38 -0.09 -14.04
N ILE A 4 15.99 -0.46 -12.91
CA ILE A 4 15.82 0.26 -11.63
C ILE A 4 16.38 1.67 -11.74
N LYS A 5 17.55 1.84 -12.38
CA LYS A 5 18.16 3.16 -12.57
C LYS A 5 17.29 4.06 -13.45
N ASP A 6 16.78 3.50 -14.55
CA ASP A 6 16.01 4.22 -15.56
C ASP A 6 14.60 4.61 -15.09
N ASN A 7 14.05 3.86 -14.13
CA ASN A 7 12.71 4.10 -13.56
C ASN A 7 12.75 4.47 -12.07
N SER A 8 13.92 4.82 -11.55
CA SER A 8 14.14 5.13 -10.13
C SER A 8 13.23 6.26 -9.64
N TYR A 9 13.07 7.31 -10.44
CA TYR A 9 12.17 8.41 -10.14
C TYR A 9 10.71 7.98 -9.97
N ASP A 10 10.22 7.10 -10.86
CA ASP A 10 8.83 6.62 -10.82
C ASP A 10 8.62 5.69 -9.61
N ILE A 11 9.60 4.82 -9.30
CA ILE A 11 9.61 3.96 -8.12
C ILE A 11 9.58 4.81 -6.83
N VAL A 12 10.44 5.81 -6.73
CA VAL A 12 10.50 6.72 -5.58
C VAL A 12 9.20 7.51 -5.45
N LYS A 13 8.60 7.96 -6.55
CA LYS A 13 7.32 8.69 -6.51
C LYS A 13 6.17 7.79 -6.02
N LEU A 14 6.12 6.51 -6.39
CA LEU A 14 5.16 5.55 -5.82
C LEU A 14 5.36 5.38 -4.31
N PHE A 15 6.61 5.29 -3.85
CA PHE A 15 6.93 5.21 -2.41
C PHE A 15 6.55 6.51 -1.67
N VAL A 16 6.82 7.68 -2.24
CA VAL A 16 6.42 8.98 -1.66
C VAL A 16 4.89 9.09 -1.58
N ASN A 17 4.16 8.62 -2.59
CA ASN A 17 2.70 8.58 -2.53
C ASN A 17 2.21 7.69 -1.37
N GLN A 18 2.85 6.55 -1.13
CA GLN A 18 2.56 5.72 0.04
C GLN A 18 2.79 6.50 1.33
N MET A 19 3.95 7.16 1.49
CA MET A 19 4.26 7.95 2.69
C MET A 19 3.26 9.10 2.92
N GLY A 20 2.81 9.77 1.86
CA GLY A 20 1.78 10.81 1.96
C GLY A 20 0.45 10.26 2.50
N ILE A 21 0.04 9.09 2.02
CA ILE A 21 -1.14 8.39 2.52
C ILE A 21 -0.95 7.85 3.94
N THR A 22 0.24 7.37 4.28
CA THR A 22 0.56 6.94 5.64
C THR A 22 0.27 8.06 6.63
N ILE A 23 0.80 9.27 6.37
CA ILE A 23 0.59 10.43 7.24
C ILE A 23 -0.90 10.80 7.28
N PHE A 24 -1.56 10.86 6.13
CA PHE A 24 -3.00 11.14 6.05
C PHE A 24 -3.82 10.15 6.88
N SER A 25 -3.56 8.86 6.73
CA SER A 25 -4.25 7.79 7.45
C SER A 25 -4.01 7.90 8.95
N LEU A 26 -2.78 8.17 9.37
CA LEU A 26 -2.44 8.34 10.79
C LEU A 26 -3.19 9.50 11.43
N VAL A 27 -3.32 10.63 10.74
CA VAL A 27 -4.13 11.76 11.22
C VAL A 27 -5.59 11.33 11.43
N LEU A 28 -6.15 10.58 10.49
CA LEU A 28 -7.50 10.04 10.66
C LEU A 28 -7.59 9.08 11.86
N TYR A 29 -6.63 8.18 12.06
CA TYR A 29 -6.61 7.29 13.23
C TYR A 29 -6.45 8.05 14.55
N THR A 30 -5.69 9.14 14.59
CA THR A 30 -5.59 9.97 15.80
C THR A 30 -6.93 10.62 16.15
N ALA A 31 -7.72 11.03 15.14
CA ALA A 31 -9.05 11.56 15.36
C ALA A 31 -10.03 10.47 15.85
N VAL A 32 -9.96 9.26 15.29
CA VAL A 32 -10.77 8.12 15.74
C VAL A 32 -10.37 7.62 17.13
N GLY A 33 -9.11 7.79 17.52
CA GLY A 33 -8.61 7.41 18.85
C GLY A 33 -9.22 8.19 20.02
N ALA A 34 -9.96 9.27 19.76
CA ALA A 34 -10.72 10.01 20.77
C ALA A 34 -12.06 9.34 21.14
N ILE A 35 -12.44 8.26 20.47
CA ILE A 35 -13.71 7.56 20.69
C ILE A 35 -13.55 6.55 21.84
N GLU A 36 -14.32 6.72 22.91
CA GLU A 36 -14.27 5.86 24.10
C GLU A 36 -15.03 4.53 23.92
N ASP A 37 -16.08 4.51 23.08
CA ASP A 37 -16.85 3.29 22.79
C ASP A 37 -16.06 2.36 21.86
N GLU A 38 -15.65 1.19 22.36
CA GLU A 38 -14.86 0.20 21.61
C GLU A 38 -15.55 -0.30 20.33
N ALA A 39 -16.88 -0.49 20.38
CA ALA A 39 -17.64 -0.97 19.24
C ALA A 39 -17.74 0.10 18.15
N LEU A 40 -17.92 1.36 18.56
CA LEU A 40 -17.92 2.50 17.65
C LEU A 40 -16.52 2.77 17.08
N TYR A 41 -15.48 2.69 17.90
CA TYR A 41 -14.07 2.80 17.52
C TYR A 41 -13.71 1.79 16.42
N SER A 42 -14.07 0.52 16.62
CA SER A 42 -13.77 -0.55 15.66
C SER A 42 -14.44 -0.28 14.31
N LYS A 43 -15.74 0.07 14.31
CA LYS A 43 -16.49 0.36 13.08
C LYS A 43 -15.91 1.54 12.31
N ILE A 44 -15.60 2.64 12.99
CA ILE A 44 -15.07 3.84 12.36
C ILE A 44 -13.62 3.62 11.90
N SER A 45 -12.82 2.87 12.64
CA SER A 45 -11.46 2.48 12.22
C SER A 45 -11.47 1.71 10.89
N VAL A 46 -12.42 0.77 10.71
CA VAL A 46 -12.58 0.06 9.43
C VAL A 46 -12.98 1.03 8.32
N LEU A 47 -13.93 1.93 8.55
CA LEU A 47 -14.35 2.93 7.55
C LEU A 47 -13.20 3.85 7.13
N VAL A 48 -12.43 4.36 8.09
CA VAL A 48 -11.23 5.17 7.84
C VAL A 48 -10.20 4.40 7.03
N SER A 49 -10.01 3.11 7.32
CA SER A 49 -9.11 2.24 6.57
C SER A 49 -9.56 2.05 5.13
N VAL A 50 -10.86 1.76 4.90
CA VAL A 50 -11.42 1.57 3.57
C VAL A 50 -11.30 2.86 2.76
N PHE A 51 -11.67 4.00 3.32
CA PHE A 51 -11.56 5.29 2.66
C PHE A 51 -10.11 5.64 2.30
N SER A 52 -9.20 5.54 3.27
CA SER A 52 -7.77 5.81 3.06
C SER A 52 -7.15 4.87 2.02
N THR A 53 -7.55 3.60 2.03
CA THR A 53 -7.12 2.61 1.05
C THR A 53 -7.61 2.97 -0.35
N ILE A 54 -8.89 3.29 -0.53
CA ILE A 54 -9.43 3.68 -1.84
C ILE A 54 -8.73 4.94 -2.36
N PHE A 55 -8.52 5.93 -1.49
CA PHE A 55 -7.82 7.15 -1.86
C PHE A 55 -6.37 6.87 -2.29
N TYR A 56 -5.67 5.99 -1.57
CA TYR A 56 -4.35 5.51 -1.97
C TYR A 56 -4.35 4.81 -3.32
N LEU A 57 -5.30 3.89 -3.55
CA LEU A 57 -5.44 3.18 -4.81
C LEU A 57 -5.70 4.17 -5.98
N ALA A 58 -6.46 5.23 -5.76
CA ALA A 58 -6.68 6.28 -6.75
C ALA A 58 -5.41 7.09 -7.05
N LEU A 59 -4.58 7.40 -6.04
CA LEU A 59 -3.31 8.09 -6.23
C LEU A 59 -2.29 7.26 -7.00
N ILE A 60 -2.11 5.99 -6.64
CA ILE A 60 -1.19 5.10 -7.37
C ILE A 60 -1.70 4.82 -8.78
N TYR A 61 -3.02 4.67 -8.97
CA TYR A 61 -3.63 4.54 -10.28
C TYR A 61 -3.28 5.74 -11.17
N THR A 62 -3.49 6.95 -10.65
CA THR A 62 -3.26 8.20 -11.41
C THR A 62 -1.78 8.36 -11.75
N ALA A 63 -0.89 8.11 -10.78
CA ALA A 63 0.55 8.15 -11.02
C ALA A 63 1.00 7.12 -12.06
N ALA A 64 0.48 5.89 -11.98
CA ALA A 64 0.78 4.83 -12.93
C ALA A 64 0.26 5.12 -14.33
N TRP A 65 -0.92 5.72 -14.42
CA TRP A 65 -1.50 6.19 -15.67
C TRP A 65 -0.61 7.23 -16.35
N ASP A 66 -0.11 8.22 -15.60
CA ASP A 66 0.83 9.22 -16.11
C ASP A 66 2.13 8.59 -16.63
N TYR A 67 2.64 7.55 -15.95
CA TYR A 67 3.82 6.82 -16.42
C TYR A 67 3.55 6.09 -17.73
N GLY A 68 2.40 5.41 -17.84
CA GLY A 68 1.99 4.73 -19.06
C GLY A 68 1.84 5.70 -20.23
N ALA A 69 1.15 6.83 -20.02
CA ALA A 69 0.96 7.85 -21.04
C ALA A 69 2.30 8.44 -21.51
N ARG A 70 3.23 8.72 -20.58
CA ARG A 70 4.57 9.24 -20.91
C ARG A 70 5.40 8.22 -21.69
N ASP A 71 5.35 6.95 -21.30
CA ASP A 71 6.10 5.89 -21.97
C ASP A 71 5.55 5.62 -23.37
N LYS A 72 4.23 5.68 -23.56
CA LYS A 72 3.58 5.53 -24.87
C LYS A 72 4.18 6.49 -25.90
N ILE A 73 4.29 7.78 -25.58
CA ILE A 73 4.87 8.80 -26.47
C ILE A 73 6.31 8.43 -26.88
N ARG A 74 7.08 7.84 -25.97
CA ARG A 74 8.47 7.44 -26.23
C ARG A 74 8.54 6.15 -27.06
N ILE A 75 7.61 5.23 -26.87
CA ILE A 75 7.47 4.00 -27.64
C ILE A 75 7.04 4.33 -29.07
N ASP A 76 6.02 5.16 -29.25
CA ASP A 76 5.54 5.62 -30.55
C ASP A 76 6.63 6.40 -31.32
N GLY A 77 7.48 7.12 -30.59
CA GLY A 77 8.66 7.79 -31.14
C GLY A 77 9.89 6.90 -31.36
N GLY A 78 9.80 5.58 -31.13
CA GLY A 78 10.89 4.61 -31.32
C GLY A 78 12.06 4.73 -30.32
N LYS A 79 11.89 5.49 -29.24
CA LYS A 79 12.93 5.77 -28.23
C LYS A 79 12.91 4.81 -27.04
N LEU A 80 11.91 3.93 -26.96
CA LEU A 80 11.74 2.98 -25.86
C LEU A 80 11.04 1.72 -26.37
N GLU A 81 11.46 0.55 -25.88
CA GLU A 81 10.75 -0.71 -26.14
C GLU A 81 9.60 -0.90 -25.14
N ALA A 82 8.48 -1.46 -25.62
CA ALA A 82 7.33 -1.76 -24.78
C ALA A 82 7.61 -2.96 -23.87
N ILE A 83 7.57 -2.74 -22.55
CA ILE A 83 7.76 -3.79 -21.54
C ILE A 83 6.39 -4.22 -21.01
N ARG A 84 6.00 -5.48 -21.24
CA ARG A 84 4.80 -6.06 -20.65
C ARG A 84 4.97 -6.17 -19.13
N GLY A 85 3.94 -5.80 -18.36
CA GLY A 85 3.97 -5.89 -16.90
C GLY A 85 4.82 -4.80 -16.21
N LYS A 86 5.21 -3.73 -16.92
CA LYS A 86 6.07 -2.68 -16.36
C LYS A 86 5.47 -2.05 -15.09
N GLY A 87 4.18 -1.74 -15.07
CA GLY A 87 3.49 -1.18 -13.90
C GLY A 87 3.58 -2.09 -12.67
N ALA A 88 3.36 -3.39 -12.86
CA ALA A 88 3.51 -4.39 -11.80
C ALA A 88 4.96 -4.43 -11.28
N LEU A 89 5.95 -4.43 -12.18
CA LEU A 89 7.36 -4.45 -11.80
C LEU A 89 7.77 -3.20 -11.00
N LEU A 90 7.31 -2.01 -11.43
CA LEU A 90 7.54 -0.75 -10.70
C LEU A 90 6.96 -0.82 -9.28
N SER A 91 5.73 -1.30 -9.16
CA SER A 91 5.05 -1.42 -7.87
C SER A 91 5.71 -2.47 -6.96
N LEU A 92 6.10 -3.62 -7.50
CA LEU A 92 6.82 -4.64 -6.73
C LEU A 92 8.12 -4.10 -6.16
N ILE A 93 8.90 -3.37 -6.98
CA ILE A 93 10.16 -2.77 -6.52
C ILE A 93 9.90 -1.70 -5.45
N ALA A 94 8.88 -0.86 -5.64
CA ALA A 94 8.49 0.15 -4.65
C ALA A 94 8.04 -0.47 -3.31
N ASN A 95 7.47 -1.68 -3.35
CA ASN A 95 7.00 -2.41 -2.16
C ASN A 95 8.03 -3.36 -1.54
N ILE A 96 9.26 -3.47 -2.08
CA ILE A 96 10.33 -4.29 -1.48
C ILE A 96 10.52 -4.00 0.02
N PRO A 97 10.55 -2.72 0.49
CA PRO A 97 10.66 -2.44 1.92
C PRO A 97 9.51 -3.04 2.73
N ASN A 98 8.28 -3.02 2.21
CA ASN A 98 7.10 -3.59 2.86
C ASN A 98 7.23 -5.12 2.97
N PHE A 99 7.68 -5.80 1.91
CA PHE A 99 7.88 -7.25 1.92
C PHE A 99 8.96 -7.67 2.91
N ILE A 100 10.08 -6.94 2.98
CA ILE A 100 11.16 -7.23 3.92
C ILE A 100 10.67 -7.07 5.36
N LEU A 101 10.00 -5.96 5.67
CA LEU A 101 9.48 -5.69 7.02
C LEU A 101 8.40 -6.69 7.45
N ALA A 102 7.45 -7.02 6.56
CA ALA A 102 6.41 -8.01 6.84
C ALA A 102 7.02 -9.40 7.05
N SER A 103 7.97 -9.82 6.22
CA SER A 103 8.67 -11.10 6.39
C SER A 103 9.45 -11.15 7.70
N LEU A 104 10.15 -10.07 8.06
CA LEU A 104 10.86 -9.98 9.33
C LEU A 104 9.92 -10.11 10.52
N ALA A 105 8.78 -9.42 10.50
CA ALA A 105 7.76 -9.52 11.55
C ALA A 105 7.21 -10.95 11.67
N ILE A 106 6.87 -11.59 10.55
CA ILE A 106 6.36 -12.98 10.54
C ILE A 106 7.42 -13.95 11.09
N ILE A 107 8.65 -13.89 10.59
CA ILE A 107 9.72 -14.81 11.00
C ILE A 107 10.01 -14.67 12.48
N THR A 108 10.17 -13.43 12.97
CA THR A 108 10.47 -13.17 14.39
C THR A 108 9.33 -13.64 15.30
N MET A 109 8.08 -13.46 14.89
CA MET A 109 6.93 -13.97 15.63
C MET A 109 6.87 -15.50 15.64
N LEU A 110 7.14 -16.16 14.52
CA LEU A 110 7.18 -17.63 14.45
C LEU A 110 8.31 -18.20 15.32
N VAL A 111 9.47 -17.54 15.35
CA VAL A 111 10.58 -17.93 16.25
C VAL A 111 10.15 -17.76 17.70
N TYR A 112 9.50 -16.66 18.06
CA TYR A 112 8.95 -16.47 19.40
C TYR A 112 7.97 -17.58 19.78
N LEU A 113 7.00 -17.90 18.93
CA LEU A 113 6.02 -18.96 19.17
C LEU A 113 6.63 -20.35 19.31
N GLY A 114 7.72 -20.64 18.57
CA GLY A 114 8.39 -21.95 18.61
C GLY A 114 9.41 -22.11 19.74
N SER A 115 10.02 -21.02 20.22
CA SER A 115 11.16 -21.07 21.15
C SER A 115 10.97 -20.30 22.46
N GLY A 116 9.95 -19.44 22.55
CA GLY A 116 9.76 -18.53 23.69
C GLY A 116 10.82 -17.42 23.79
N SER A 117 11.54 -17.11 22.71
CA SER A 117 12.64 -16.14 22.74
C SER A 117 12.17 -14.68 22.89
N ASP A 118 12.50 -14.04 24.01
CA ASP A 118 12.19 -12.61 24.26
C ASP A 118 12.84 -11.66 23.24
N VAL A 119 14.02 -12.02 22.73
CA VAL A 119 14.72 -11.26 21.69
C VAL A 119 13.91 -11.25 20.40
N ALA A 120 13.34 -12.41 20.04
CA ALA A 120 12.48 -12.52 18.87
C ALA A 120 11.18 -11.72 19.05
N TYR A 121 10.57 -11.75 20.24
CA TYR A 121 9.38 -10.95 20.54
C TYR A 121 9.66 -9.43 20.47
N THR A 122 10.81 -9.00 20.98
CA THR A 122 11.22 -7.59 20.91
C THR A 122 11.45 -7.15 19.45
N ALA A 123 12.14 -7.99 18.66
CA ALA A 123 12.36 -7.74 17.24
C ALA A 123 11.03 -7.69 16.47
N PHE A 124 10.09 -8.58 16.79
CA PHE A 124 8.73 -8.55 16.27
C PHE A 124 8.02 -7.24 16.60
N GLY A 125 8.04 -6.81 17.87
CA GLY A 125 7.41 -5.57 18.30
C GLY A 125 7.90 -4.36 17.51
N LEU A 126 9.22 -4.23 17.30
CA LEU A 126 9.81 -3.17 16.50
C LEU A 126 9.43 -3.26 15.02
N ALA A 127 9.55 -4.44 14.41
CA ALA A 127 9.21 -4.65 13.01
C ALA A 127 7.71 -4.37 12.75
N ASN A 128 6.84 -4.86 13.63
CA ASN A 128 5.39 -4.69 13.53
C ASN A 128 4.97 -3.24 13.77
N LEU A 129 5.63 -2.51 14.68
CA LEU A 129 5.41 -1.08 14.87
C LEU A 129 5.69 -0.30 13.57
N ILE A 130 6.86 -0.52 12.97
CA ILE A 130 7.24 0.15 11.71
C ILE A 130 6.31 -0.27 10.57
N LEU A 131 5.96 -1.55 10.49
CA LEU A 131 5.07 -2.08 9.45
C LEU A 131 3.68 -1.46 9.52
N ARG A 132 3.11 -1.38 10.73
CA ARG A 132 1.81 -0.74 11.00
C ARG A 132 1.84 0.76 10.71
N PHE A 133 2.94 1.43 11.02
CA PHE A 133 3.14 2.82 10.67
C PHE A 133 3.11 3.00 9.15
N ILE A 134 4.00 2.34 8.42
CA ILE A 134 4.11 2.49 6.94
C ILE A 134 2.82 2.08 6.23
N ASN A 135 2.10 1.09 6.76
CA ASN A 135 0.86 0.57 6.18
C ASN A 135 -0.40 1.02 6.93
N ALA A 136 -0.37 2.21 7.53
CA ALA A 136 -1.49 2.74 8.30
C ALA A 136 -2.82 2.74 7.53
N MET A 137 -2.81 2.92 6.20
CA MET A 137 -4.04 2.87 5.40
C MET A 137 -4.81 1.55 5.52
N PHE A 138 -4.12 0.43 5.73
CA PHE A 138 -4.71 -0.92 5.84
C PHE A 138 -5.00 -1.34 7.28
N LEU A 139 -4.59 -0.53 8.27
CA LEU A 139 -4.60 -0.92 9.68
C LEU A 139 -5.98 -1.36 10.17
N GLY A 140 -7.00 -0.52 10.03
CA GLY A 140 -8.36 -0.80 10.49
C GLY A 140 -9.03 -1.95 9.73
N ALA A 141 -8.77 -2.08 8.42
CA ALA A 141 -9.26 -3.21 7.63
C ALA A 141 -8.69 -4.53 8.14
N LEU A 142 -7.38 -4.60 8.39
CA LEU A 142 -6.74 -5.82 8.93
C LEU A 142 -7.17 -6.10 10.37
N GLN A 143 -7.34 -5.07 11.21
CA GLN A 143 -7.91 -5.23 12.55
C GLN A 143 -9.33 -5.80 12.50
N GLY A 144 -10.16 -5.31 11.58
CA GLY A 144 -11.53 -5.82 11.38
C GLY A 144 -11.58 -7.25 10.85
N ILE A 145 -10.75 -7.59 9.85
CA ILE A 145 -10.67 -8.94 9.26
C ILE A 145 -10.26 -9.98 10.31
N PHE A 146 -9.30 -9.66 11.16
CA PHE A 146 -8.77 -10.57 12.17
C PHE A 146 -9.37 -10.36 13.56
N ALA A 147 -10.49 -9.63 13.68
CA ALA A 147 -11.10 -9.30 14.98
C ALA A 147 -11.48 -10.55 15.80
N SER A 148 -11.82 -11.67 15.14
CA SER A 148 -12.13 -12.94 15.78
C SER A 148 -10.93 -13.59 16.51
N LEU A 149 -9.71 -13.12 16.23
CA LEU A 149 -8.49 -13.61 16.87
C LEU A 149 -8.05 -12.73 18.05
N LYS A 150 -8.77 -11.64 18.37
CA LYS A 150 -8.36 -10.64 19.39
C LYS A 150 -8.09 -11.25 20.77
N ASP A 151 -8.74 -12.35 21.11
CA ASP A 151 -8.54 -13.08 22.38
C ASP A 151 -7.16 -13.76 22.48
N ASN A 152 -6.49 -13.99 21.34
CA ASN A 152 -5.12 -14.47 21.28
C ASN A 152 -4.25 -13.41 20.59
N ALA A 153 -3.64 -12.53 21.40
CA ALA A 153 -2.85 -11.41 20.93
C ALA A 153 -1.77 -11.84 19.93
N ASP A 154 -1.09 -12.95 20.20
CA ASP A 154 0.00 -13.45 19.37
C ASP A 154 -0.48 -13.84 17.97
N LEU A 155 -1.53 -14.67 17.88
CA LEU A 155 -2.13 -15.05 16.60
C LEU A 155 -2.75 -13.84 15.90
N TYR A 156 -3.38 -12.94 16.64
CA TYR A 156 -3.96 -11.71 16.11
C TYR A 156 -2.92 -10.83 15.40
N PHE A 157 -1.77 -10.60 16.01
CA PHE A 157 -0.73 -9.78 15.40
C PHE A 157 0.04 -10.52 14.30
N LEU A 158 0.28 -11.84 14.44
CA LEU A 158 0.89 -12.65 13.39
C LEU A 158 0.08 -12.59 12.08
N TRP A 159 -1.23 -12.83 12.17
CA TRP A 159 -2.10 -12.83 10.99
C TRP A 159 -2.25 -11.44 10.37
N GLN A 160 -2.20 -10.38 11.17
CA GLN A 160 -2.10 -9.02 10.63
C GLN A 160 -0.80 -8.78 9.88
N SER A 161 0.35 -9.26 10.39
CA SER A 161 1.64 -9.20 9.66
C SER A 161 1.58 -9.96 8.33
N VAL A 162 0.92 -11.11 8.29
CA VAL A 162 0.61 -11.84 7.04
C VAL A 162 -0.29 -11.00 6.12
N GLY A 163 -1.30 -10.33 6.68
CA GLY A 163 -2.16 -9.41 5.93
C GLY A 163 -1.37 -8.28 5.27
N TYR A 164 -0.39 -7.70 5.96
CA TYR A 164 0.49 -6.67 5.40
C TYR A 164 1.45 -7.19 4.32
N LEU A 165 1.76 -8.50 4.31
CA LEU A 165 2.51 -9.12 3.21
C LEU A 165 1.66 -9.23 1.94
N ILE A 166 0.35 -9.44 2.10
CA ILE A 166 -0.60 -9.63 1.00
C ILE A 166 -1.13 -8.29 0.47
N ALA A 167 -1.31 -7.29 1.33
CA ALA A 167 -1.88 -5.98 0.96
C ALA A 167 -1.21 -5.30 -0.26
N PRO A 168 0.13 -5.35 -0.44
CA PRO A 168 0.80 -4.85 -1.64
C PRO A 168 0.35 -5.50 -2.96
N ILE A 169 -0.25 -6.69 -2.95
CA ILE A 169 -0.74 -7.33 -4.18
C ILE A 169 -1.82 -6.46 -4.84
N ILE A 170 -2.72 -5.88 -4.04
CA ILE A 170 -3.77 -4.98 -4.55
C ILE A 170 -3.13 -3.73 -5.18
N THR A 171 -2.08 -3.20 -4.56
CA THR A 171 -1.38 -2.01 -5.06
C THR A 171 -0.65 -2.31 -6.37
N VAL A 172 -0.06 -3.50 -6.51
CA VAL A 172 0.58 -3.99 -7.74
C VAL A 172 -0.45 -4.11 -8.87
N LEU A 173 -1.62 -4.69 -8.60
CA LEU A 173 -2.69 -4.84 -9.59
C LEU A 173 -3.21 -3.48 -10.08
N VAL A 174 -3.48 -2.55 -9.16
CA VAL A 174 -3.96 -1.21 -9.52
C VAL A 174 -2.90 -0.40 -10.26
N THR A 175 -1.63 -0.53 -9.88
CA THR A 175 -0.52 0.12 -10.60
C THR A 175 -0.40 -0.44 -12.03
N GLN A 176 -0.51 -1.75 -12.20
CA GLN A 176 -0.48 -2.37 -13.53
C GLN A 176 -1.65 -1.92 -14.39
N LEU A 177 -2.86 -1.90 -13.83
CA LEU A 177 -4.06 -1.41 -14.50
C LEU A 177 -3.91 0.06 -14.92
N GLY A 178 -3.45 0.92 -14.01
CA GLY A 178 -3.20 2.34 -14.30
C GLY A 178 -2.21 2.51 -15.45
N TYR A 179 -1.09 1.79 -15.42
CA TYR A 179 -0.07 1.83 -16.47
C TYR A 179 -0.63 1.39 -17.83
N GLU A 180 -1.36 0.27 -17.89
CA GLU A 180 -1.96 -0.22 -19.14
C GLU A 180 -3.00 0.74 -19.72
N LEU A 181 -3.84 1.34 -18.86
CA LEU A 181 -4.82 2.33 -19.30
C LEU A 181 -4.16 3.64 -19.73
N GLY A 182 -3.05 4.02 -19.11
CA GLY A 182 -2.19 5.14 -19.54
C GLY A 182 -1.63 4.91 -20.93
N MET A 183 -1.10 3.72 -21.20
CA MET A 183 -0.63 3.30 -22.53
C MET A 183 -1.73 3.31 -23.59
N ARG A 184 -3.00 3.20 -23.20
CA ARG A 184 -4.17 3.26 -24.08
C ARG A 184 -4.85 4.63 -24.12
N GLU A 185 -4.28 5.65 -23.45
CA GLU A 185 -4.84 7.01 -23.30
C GLU A 185 -6.26 7.05 -22.68
N PHE A 186 -6.68 5.97 -22.03
CA PHE A 186 -8.01 5.90 -21.43
C PHE A 186 -7.97 6.40 -19.98
N LYS A 187 -8.63 7.53 -19.68
CA LYS A 187 -8.76 8.04 -18.30
C LYS A 187 -10.10 7.61 -17.70
N ILE A 188 -10.03 6.92 -16.55
CA ILE A 188 -11.19 6.67 -15.69
C ILE A 188 -11.70 7.98 -15.07
N PHE A 189 -10.79 8.80 -14.53
CA PHE A 189 -11.11 10.12 -13.98
C PHE A 189 -10.89 11.20 -15.05
N LYS A 190 -11.94 11.56 -15.78
CA LYS A 190 -11.91 12.73 -16.66
C LYS A 190 -12.12 13.99 -15.82
N PRO A 191 -11.36 15.08 -16.05
CA PRO A 191 -11.74 16.38 -15.49
C PRO A 191 -13.12 16.76 -16.01
N ILE A 192 -13.98 17.27 -15.14
CA ILE A 192 -15.27 17.84 -15.55
C ILE A 192 -14.95 18.94 -16.56
N SER A 193 -15.40 18.77 -17.80
CA SER A 193 -15.23 19.78 -18.84
C SER A 193 -15.96 21.03 -18.41
N GLN A 194 -15.22 22.08 -18.05
CA GLN A 194 -15.76 23.43 -18.01
C GLN A 194 -16.03 23.88 -19.43
N ASN A 195 -17.17 23.47 -19.99
CA ASN A 195 -17.70 24.02 -21.24
C ASN A 195 -19.22 23.86 -21.20
N GLU A 196 -19.89 24.84 -20.59
CA GLU A 196 -21.31 25.14 -20.85
C GLU A 196 -21.75 26.49 -20.25
N LYS A 197 -20.93 27.54 -20.43
CA LYS A 197 -21.39 28.94 -20.33
C LYS A 197 -20.67 29.80 -21.37
N GLN A 198 -21.15 29.72 -22.61
CA GLN A 198 -21.09 30.82 -23.58
C GLN A 198 -22.53 31.23 -23.88
#